data_AF-A0A1F4HPI0-F1
#
_entry.id   AF-A0A1F4HPI0-F1
#
_cell.length_a   1.000
_cell.length_b   1.000
_cell.length_c   1.000
_cell.angle_alpha   90.00
_cell.angle_beta   90.00
_cell.angle_gamma   90.00
#
_symmetry.space_group_name_H-M   'P 1'
#
loop_
_entity.id
_entity.type
_entity.pdbx_description
1 polymer ?
#
loop_
_entity_poly.entity_id
_entity_poly.type
_entity_poly.pdbx_seq_one_letter_code
_entity_poly.pdbx_strand_id
1 'polypeptide(L)'
;MRSIRNAPKRAVNLTLNAKVLDMAREMGMNISQTVDALLTEEVLRQHWQRWQHDNAEAIAHYNARIEREGLFSDRYRSFMRPESDQDAA
;
A
#
# COMPACT_ATOMS: atom_id res chain seq x y z
N MET A 1 -9.01 -4.22 1.13
CA MET A 1 -8.66 -2.82 0.78
C MET A 1 -9.15 -2.33 -0.59
N ARG A 2 -9.41 -3.18 -1.60
CA ARG A 2 -9.93 -2.69 -2.90
C ARG A 2 -11.28 -1.95 -2.79
N SER A 3 -12.02 -2.19 -1.71
CA SER A 3 -13.35 -1.63 -1.46
C SER A 3 -13.38 -0.20 -0.88
N ILE A 4 -12.29 0.36 -0.34
CA ILE A 4 -12.33 1.71 0.25
C ILE A 4 -12.49 2.81 -0.80
N ARG A 5 -12.08 2.56 -2.05
CA ARG A 5 -12.26 3.50 -3.17
C ARG A 5 -13.67 3.47 -3.78
N ASN A 6 -14.43 2.41 -3.52
CA ASN A 6 -15.77 2.20 -4.10
C ASN A 6 -16.88 2.17 -3.03
N ALA A 7 -16.56 2.60 -1.80
CA ALA A 7 -17.52 2.66 -0.72
C ALA A 7 -18.53 3.81 -0.92
N PRO A 8 -19.78 3.68 -0.42
CA PRO A 8 -20.76 4.76 -0.50
C PRO A 8 -20.26 6.01 0.24
N LYS A 9 -20.40 7.17 -0.42
CA LYS A 9 -19.97 8.46 0.14
C LYS A 9 -20.88 8.86 1.30
N ARG A 10 -20.27 9.27 2.42
CA ARG A 10 -20.99 9.82 3.56
C ARG A 10 -20.75 11.33 3.63
N ALA A 11 -21.82 12.11 3.69
CA ALA A 11 -21.72 13.54 3.91
C ALA A 11 -21.15 13.82 5.31
N VAL A 12 -20.13 14.67 5.39
CA VAL A 12 -19.47 15.08 6.61
C VAL A 12 -19.28 16.59 6.61
N ASN A 13 -19.49 17.24 7.76
CA ASN A 13 -19.22 18.66 7.92
C ASN A 13 -17.75 18.83 8.29
N LEU A 14 -17.01 19.57 7.47
CA LEU A 14 -15.58 19.83 7.62
C LEU A 14 -15.37 21.33 7.71
N THR A 15 -14.53 21.77 8.65
CA THR A 15 -14.09 23.17 8.72
C THR A 15 -12.73 23.29 8.05
N LEU A 16 -12.64 24.08 6.98
CA LEU A 16 -11.40 24.36 6.24
C LEU A 16 -11.10 25.87 6.25
N ASN A 17 -9.86 26.21 5.89
CA ASN A 17 -9.44 27.59 5.75
C ASN A 17 -10.25 28.29 4.64
N ALA A 18 -10.96 29.37 5.01
CA ALA A 18 -11.79 30.15 4.10
C ALA A 18 -11.02 30.67 2.88
N LYS A 19 -9.79 31.16 3.06
CA LYS A 19 -8.97 31.69 1.94
C LYS A 19 -8.64 30.60 0.92
N VAL A 20 -8.36 29.39 1.37
CA VAL A 20 -8.06 28.25 0.48
C VAL A 20 -9.31 27.80 -0.26
N LEU A 21 -10.47 27.82 0.40
CA LEU A 21 -11.76 27.51 -0.23
C LEU A 21 -12.14 28.54 -1.29
N ASP A 22 -11.94 29.83 -1.01
CA ASP A 22 -12.25 30.91 -1.95
C ASP A 22 -11.34 30.83 -3.18
N MET A 23 -10.03 30.65 -2.97
CA MET A 23 -9.09 30.39 -4.06
C MET A 23 -9.46 29.14 -4.87
N ALA A 24 -9.83 28.04 -4.21
CA ALA A 24 -10.23 26.81 -4.90
C ALA A 24 -11.51 26.99 -5.73
N ARG A 25 -12.46 27.79 -5.24
CA ARG A 25 -13.68 28.16 -5.96
C ARG A 25 -13.38 29.04 -7.18
N GLU A 26 -12.52 30.05 -7.02
CA GLU A 26 -12.07 30.91 -8.12
C GLU A 26 -11.39 30.11 -9.23
N MET A 27 -10.63 29.08 -8.85
CA MET A 27 -9.97 28.16 -9.78
C MET A 27 -10.92 27.08 -10.36
N GLY A 28 -12.21 27.08 -9.99
CA GLY A 28 -13.18 26.10 -10.50
C GLY A 28 -12.93 24.66 -10.04
N MET A 29 -12.20 24.46 -8.93
CA MET A 29 -11.87 23.12 -8.47
C MET A 29 -13.06 22.40 -7.84
N ASN A 30 -13.17 21.09 -8.08
CA ASN A 30 -14.08 20.24 -7.33
C ASN A 30 -13.47 19.90 -5.96
N ILE A 31 -13.74 20.75 -4.97
CA ILE A 31 -13.22 20.64 -3.61
C ILE A 31 -13.59 19.28 -2.98
N SER A 32 -14.83 18.83 -3.16
CA SER A 32 -15.31 17.56 -2.60
C SER A 32 -14.50 16.37 -3.14
N GLN A 33 -14.32 16.30 -4.46
CA GLN A 33 -13.52 15.24 -5.08
C GLN A 33 -12.05 15.30 -4.68
N THR A 34 -11.48 16.50 -4.56
CA THR A 34 -10.08 16.69 -4.21
C THR A 34 -9.80 16.25 -2.77
N VAL A 35 -10.66 16.66 -1.83
CA VAL A 35 -10.55 16.27 -0.42
C VAL A 35 -10.75 14.76 -0.25
N ASP A 36 -11.72 14.17 -0.96
CA ASP A 36 -11.98 12.72 -0.96
C ASP A 36 -10.76 11.91 -1.42
N ALA A 37 -10.11 12.33 -2.50
CA ALA A 37 -8.90 11.70 -3.01
C ALA A 37 -7.73 11.81 -2.02
N LEU A 38 -7.43 13.03 -1.54
CA LEU A 38 -6.34 13.28 -0.60
C LEU A 38 -6.53 12.50 0.72
N LEU A 39 -7.75 12.49 1.26
CA LEU A 39 -8.05 11.76 2.48
C LEU A 39 -7.91 10.25 2.27
N THR A 40 -8.38 9.73 1.14
CA THR A 40 -8.26 8.31 0.80
C THR A 40 -6.79 7.88 0.72
N GLU A 41 -5.94 8.68 0.07
CA GLU A 41 -4.51 8.41 -0.03
C GLU A 41 -3.82 8.44 1.33
N GLU A 42 -4.12 9.44 2.15
CA GLU A 42 -3.53 9.57 3.48
C GLU A 42 -3.95 8.42 4.41
N VAL A 43 -5.22 8.02 4.39
CA VAL A 43 -5.71 6.85 5.15
C VAL A 43 -5.01 5.57 4.71
N LEU A 44 -4.86 5.36 3.39
CA LEU A 44 -4.13 4.21 2.87
C LEU A 44 -2.67 4.23 3.30
N ARG A 45 -2.00 5.38 3.25
CA ARG A 45 -0.61 5.55 3.67
C ARG A 45 -0.43 5.16 5.14
N GLN A 46 -1.24 5.72 6.03
CA GLN A 46 -1.23 5.44 7.47
C GLN A 46 -1.49 3.96 7.74
N HIS A 47 -2.48 3.37 7.06
CA HIS A 47 -2.78 1.96 7.22
C HIS A 47 -1.60 1.08 6.77
N TRP A 48 -1.00 1.37 5.62
CA TRP A 48 0.13 0.56 5.14
C TRP A 48 1.36 0.69 6.04
N GLN A 49 1.64 1.88 6.55
CA GLN A 49 2.70 2.08 7.53
C GLN A 49 2.48 1.22 8.77
N ARG A 50 1.26 1.23 9.32
CA ARG A 50 0.92 0.40 10.47
C ARG A 50 0.98 -1.08 10.15
N TRP A 51 0.45 -1.50 9.01
CA TRP A 51 0.50 -2.91 8.58
C TRP A 51 1.95 -3.39 8.43
N GLN A 52 2.84 -2.59 7.83
CA GLN A 52 4.26 -2.93 7.72
C GLN A 52 4.91 -3.09 9.09
N HIS A 53 4.62 -2.19 10.02
CA HIS A 53 5.11 -2.30 11.39
C HIS A 53 4.63 -3.58 12.08
N ASP A 54 3.31 -3.83 12.04
CA ASP A 54 2.68 -4.97 12.71
C ASP A 54 3.12 -6.32 12.09
N ASN A 55 3.45 -6.34 10.80
CA ASN A 55 3.86 -7.55 10.09
C ASN A 55 5.38 -7.69 9.94
N ALA A 56 6.17 -6.73 10.44
CA ALA A 56 7.62 -6.73 10.27
C ALA A 56 8.26 -8.01 10.82
N GLU A 57 7.83 -8.46 12.00
CA GLU A 57 8.34 -9.68 12.63
C GLU A 57 7.95 -10.94 11.85
N ALA A 58 6.70 -11.03 11.38
CA ALA A 58 6.24 -12.15 10.58
C ALA A 58 6.99 -12.24 9.23
N ILE A 59 7.24 -11.09 8.60
CA ILE A 59 8.03 -11.01 7.37
C ILE A 59 9.48 -11.42 7.64
N ALA A 60 10.09 -10.92 8.72
CA ALA A 60 11.46 -11.28 9.09
C ALA A 60 11.60 -12.80 9.36
N HIS A 61 10.67 -13.39 10.10
CA HIS A 61 10.66 -14.82 10.35
C HIS A 61 10.48 -15.63 9.05
N TYR A 62 9.60 -15.18 8.15
CA TYR A 62 9.40 -15.82 6.86
C TYR A 62 10.65 -15.73 5.97
N ASN A 63 11.31 -14.57 5.94
CA ASN A 63 12.57 -14.38 5.20
C ASN A 63 13.67 -15.28 5.75
N ALA A 64 13.84 -15.35 7.08
CA ALA A 64 14.80 -16.24 7.71
C ALA A 64 14.53 -17.73 7.42
N ARG A 65 13.25 -18.12 7.32
CA ARG A 65 12.88 -19.47 6.88
C ARG A 65 13.28 -19.72 5.43
N ILE A 66 13.04 -18.78 4.53
CA ILE A 66 13.45 -18.89 3.12
C ILE A 66 14.98 -18.99 2.99
N GLU A 67 15.72 -18.19 3.76
CA GLU A 67 17.19 -18.25 3.77
C GLU A 67 17.71 -19.62 4.25
N ARG A 68 17.03 -20.23 5.23
CA ARG A 68 17.40 -21.55 5.77
C ARG A 68 16.97 -22.72 4.89
N GLU A 69 15.74 -22.70 4.39
CA GLU A 69 15.07 -23.86 3.77
C GLU A 69 14.95 -23.74 2.25
N GLY A 70 15.24 -22.57 1.69
CA GLY A 70 14.93 -22.23 0.30
C GLY A 70 13.43 -22.03 0.06
N LEU A 71 13.08 -21.77 -1.19
CA LEU A 71 11.69 -21.75 -1.62
C LEU A 71 11.26 -23.16 -2.01
N PHE A 72 10.01 -23.51 -1.70
CA PHE A 72 9.43 -24.78 -2.16
C PHE A 72 9.50 -24.94 -3.69
N SER A 73 9.34 -23.83 -4.42
CA SER A 73 9.40 -23.78 -5.89
C SER A 73 10.79 -23.95 -6.47
N ASP A 74 11.87 -23.88 -5.67
CA ASP A 74 13.24 -23.93 -6.19
C ASP A 74 13.53 -25.25 -6.91
N ARG A 75 12.92 -26.36 -6.47
CA ARG A 75 13.03 -27.67 -7.13
C ARG A 75 12.34 -27.76 -8.49
N TYR A 76 11.41 -26.85 -8.77
CA TYR A 76 10.62 -26.85 -10.01
C TYR A 76 10.97 -25.68 -10.94
N ARG A 77 11.86 -24.79 -10.50
CA ARG A 77 12.23 -23.58 -11.23
C ARG A 77 13.19 -23.91 -12.37
N SER A 78 12.74 -23.70 -13.61
CA SER A 78 13.54 -23.96 -14.82
C SER A 78 14.29 -22.75 -15.37
N PHE A 79 14.00 -21.53 -14.89
CA PHE A 79 14.59 -20.28 -15.38
C PHE A 79 15.19 -19.43 -14.25
N MET A 80 16.29 -18.74 -14.52
CA MET A 80 16.97 -17.83 -13.58
C MET A 80 17.43 -18.55 -12.29
N ARG A 81 17.96 -19.78 -12.42
CA ARG A 81 18.66 -20.48 -11.33
C ARG A 81 20.01 -19.81 -11.08
N PRO A 82 20.41 -19.58 -9.81
CA PRO A 82 21.77 -19.14 -9.51
C PRO A 82 22.78 -20.21 -9.95
N GLU A 83 23.96 -19.79 -10.45
CA GLU A 83 24.99 -20.69 -10.98
C GLU A 83 25.50 -21.71 -9.94
N SER A 84 25.31 -21.46 -8.65
CA SER A 84 25.70 -22.35 -7.54
C SER A 84 24.91 -23.66 -7.45
N ASP A 85 23.79 -23.79 -8.16
CA ASP A 85 22.91 -24.97 -8.13
C ASP A 85 23.13 -25.95 -9.30
N GLN A 86 24.16 -25.73 -10.13
CA GLN A 86 24.44 -26.58 -11.30
C GLN A 86 25.26 -27.84 -10.99
N ASP A 87 25.87 -27.94 -9.79
CA ASP A 87 26.81 -29.03 -9.45
C ASP A 87 26.23 -30.13 -8.53
N ALA A 88 24.94 -30.10 -8.22
CA ALA A 88 24.28 -31.19 -7.50
C ALA A 88 23.46 -32.06 -8.47
N ALA A 89 24.18 -32.81 -9.32
CA ALA A 89 23.65 -33.95 -10.07
C ALA A 89 24.03 -35.25 -9.37
#